data_AF-A0A2V8A7G0-F1
#
_entry.id   AF-A0A2V8A7G0-F1
#
_cell.length_a   1.000
_cell.length_b   1.000
_cell.length_c   1.000
_cell.angle_alpha   90.00
_cell.angle_beta   90.00
_cell.angle_gamma   90.00
#
_symmetry.space_group_name_H-M   'P 1'
#
loop_
_entity.id
_entity.type
_entity.pdbx_description
1 polymer ?
#
loop_
_entity_poly.entity_id
_entity_poly.type
_entity_poly.pdbx_seq_one_letter_code
_entity_poly.pdbx_strand_id
1 'polypeptide(L)'
;MRALEIALHMWARELGVDQFSAIELENWKNILDAAAKKVKELEQQPKGSTKDTELQYYGETTAHFRSVKEAWRNHVSHARTTYDEREATSILNHVREFMDLLAGRPHS
;
A
#
# COMPACT_ATOMS: atom_id res chain seq x y z
N MET A 1 10.43 7.68 -1.85
CA MET A 1 10.93 6.33 -1.50
C MET A 1 10.69 5.40 -2.68
N ARG A 2 11.71 5.12 -3.50
CA ARG A 2 11.53 4.43 -4.79
C ARG A 2 11.04 2.97 -4.68
N ALA A 3 11.51 2.22 -3.69
CA ALA A 3 11.12 0.81 -3.52
C ALA A 3 9.62 0.64 -3.21
N LEU A 4 9.10 1.44 -2.28
CA LEU A 4 7.68 1.44 -1.90
C LEU A 4 6.76 1.93 -3.02
N GLU A 5 7.24 2.81 -3.88
CA GLU A 5 6.49 3.31 -5.04
C GLU A 5 6.29 2.19 -6.07
N ILE A 6 7.35 1.44 -6.39
CA ILE A 6 7.26 0.26 -7.27
C ILE A 6 6.32 -0.80 -6.67
N ALA A 7 6.43 -1.04 -5.37
CA ALA A 7 5.55 -1.97 -4.65
C ALA A 7 4.07 -1.53 -4.72
N LEU A 8 3.78 -0.24 -4.51
CA LEU A 8 2.44 0.31 -4.64
C LEU A 8 1.85 0.10 -6.04
N HIS A 9 2.65 0.32 -7.09
CA HIS A 9 2.18 0.18 -8.46
C HIS A 9 1.88 -1.27 -8.83
N MET A 10 2.75 -2.21 -8.45
CA MET A 10 2.52 -3.64 -8.70
C MET A 10 1.31 -4.15 -7.93
N TRP A 11 1.22 -3.82 -6.64
CA TRP A 11 0.09 -4.21 -5.79
C TRP A 11 -1.25 -3.63 -6.29
N ALA A 12 -1.28 -2.36 -6.71
CA ALA A 12 -2.48 -1.74 -7.24
C ALA A 12 -2.96 -2.44 -8.53
N ARG A 13 -2.02 -2.84 -9.41
CA ARG A 13 -2.35 -3.62 -10.61
C ARG A 13 -2.89 -4.99 -10.27
N GLU A 14 -2.32 -5.67 -9.27
CA GLU A 14 -2.81 -6.98 -8.80
C GLU A 14 -4.26 -6.88 -8.27
N LEU A 15 -4.57 -5.82 -7.53
CA LEU A 15 -5.92 -5.52 -7.06
C LEU A 15 -6.89 -5.09 -8.19
N GLY A 16 -6.41 -4.95 -9.42
CA GLY A 16 -7.21 -4.57 -10.59
C GLY A 16 -7.49 -3.08 -10.70
N VAL A 17 -6.58 -2.22 -10.22
CA VAL A 17 -6.59 -0.77 -10.45
C VAL A 17 -5.98 -0.49 -11.83
N ASP A 18 -6.85 -0.39 -12.85
CA ASP A 18 -6.50 -0.28 -14.27
C ASP A 18 -6.94 1.04 -14.92
N GLN A 19 -7.60 1.93 -14.17
CA GLN A 19 -8.12 3.20 -14.69
C GLN A 19 -7.04 4.23 -15.03
N PHE A 20 -5.79 3.99 -14.63
CA PHE A 20 -4.67 4.92 -14.86
C PHE A 20 -3.85 4.47 -16.06
N SER A 21 -3.84 5.28 -17.13
CA SER A 21 -3.05 5.01 -18.33
C SER A 21 -1.54 4.97 -18.05
N ALA A 22 -1.08 5.72 -17.06
CA ALA A 22 0.30 5.71 -16.56
C ALA A 22 0.31 5.80 -15.03
N ILE A 23 0.10 4.66 -14.36
CA ILE A 23 0.09 4.57 -12.88
C ILE A 23 1.36 5.16 -12.23
N GLU A 24 2.51 5.06 -12.91
CA GLU A 24 3.80 5.58 -12.45
C GLU A 24 3.83 7.11 -12.32
N LEU A 25 2.97 7.82 -13.05
CA LEU A 25 2.87 9.28 -13.02
C LEU A 25 1.81 9.77 -12.04
N GLU A 26 1.07 8.84 -11.43
CA GLU A 26 -0.11 9.15 -10.64
C GLU A 26 0.23 9.43 -9.17
N ASN A 27 -0.58 10.26 -8.51
CA ASN A 27 -0.35 10.56 -7.11
C ASN A 27 -0.78 9.37 -6.24
N TRP A 28 0.04 9.00 -5.25
CA TRP A 28 -0.25 7.94 -4.27
C TRP A 28 -1.65 8.05 -3.66
N LYS A 29 -2.15 9.26 -3.39
CA LYS A 29 -3.51 9.45 -2.89
C LYS A 29 -4.55 8.85 -3.85
N ASN A 30 -4.44 9.17 -5.13
CA ASN A 30 -5.39 8.73 -6.15
C ASN A 30 -5.32 7.21 -6.34
N ILE A 31 -4.11 6.63 -6.32
CA ILE A 31 -3.90 5.17 -6.38
C ILE A 31 -4.53 4.48 -5.16
N LEU A 32 -4.34 5.02 -3.95
CA LEU A 32 -4.90 4.44 -2.73
C LEU A 32 -6.42 4.61 -2.61
N ASP A 33 -6.97 5.71 -3.11
CA ASP A 33 -8.42 5.93 -3.16
C ASP A 33 -9.07 4.96 -4.16
N ALA A 34 -8.43 4.73 -5.31
CA ALA A 34 -8.82 3.72 -6.28
C ALA A 34 -8.77 2.29 -5.71
N ALA A 35 -7.67 1.94 -5.04
CA ALA A 35 -7.51 0.65 -4.39
C ALA A 35 -8.57 0.42 -3.31
N ALA A 36 -8.82 1.41 -2.44
CA ALA A 36 -9.86 1.31 -1.41
C ALA A 36 -11.26 1.09 -2.02
N LYS A 37 -11.53 1.66 -3.20
CA LYS A 37 -12.77 1.38 -3.92
C LYS A 37 -12.85 -0.09 -4.37
N LYS A 38 -11.77 -0.64 -4.92
CA LYS A 38 -11.70 -2.06 -5.32
C LYS A 38 -11.87 -3.01 -4.13
N VAL A 39 -11.27 -2.69 -2.97
CA VAL A 39 -11.48 -3.43 -1.73
C VAL A 39 -12.97 -3.42 -1.33
N LYS A 40 -13.62 -2.25 -1.41
CA LYS A 40 -15.06 -2.14 -1.13
C LYS A 40 -15.92 -2.92 -2.14
N GLU A 41 -15.52 -2.98 -3.40
CA GLU A 41 -16.19 -3.80 -4.42
C GLU A 41 -16.03 -5.30 -4.08
N LEU A 42 -14.85 -5.74 -3.63
CA LEU A 42 -14.63 -7.11 -3.12
C LEU A 42 -15.53 -7.41 -1.91
N GLU A 43 -15.67 -6.48 -0.95
CA GLU A 43 -16.58 -6.64 0.20
C GLU A 43 -18.03 -6.92 -0.20
N GLN A 44 -18.48 -6.37 -1.33
CA GLN A 44 -19.86 -6.52 -1.82
C GLN A 44 -20.11 -7.85 -2.55
N GLN A 45 -19.06 -8.61 -2.89
CA GLN A 45 -19.21 -9.91 -3.55
C GLN A 45 -19.78 -10.97 -2.59
N PRO A 46 -20.34 -12.09 -3.10
CA PRO A 46 -20.80 -13.20 -2.27
C PRO A 46 -19.71 -13.73 -1.31
N LYS A 47 -20.10 -14.14 -0.11
CA LYS A 47 -19.16 -14.66 0.90
C LYS A 47 -18.50 -15.96 0.43
N GLY A 48 -17.21 -16.10 0.70
CA GLY A 48 -16.42 -17.31 0.44
C GLY A 48 -15.04 -17.22 1.11
N SER A 49 -14.43 -18.35 1.45
CA SER A 49 -13.15 -18.41 2.17
C SER A 49 -12.01 -17.69 1.45
N THR A 50 -11.98 -17.78 0.12
CA THR A 50 -11.02 -17.04 -0.71
C THR A 50 -11.22 -15.54 -0.60
N LYS A 51 -12.48 -15.07 -0.64
CA LYS A 51 -12.82 -13.65 -0.50
C LYS A 51 -12.37 -13.11 0.85
N ASP A 52 -12.62 -13.82 1.95
CA ASP A 52 -12.26 -13.33 3.29
C ASP A 52 -10.73 -13.16 3.42
N THR A 53 -9.97 -14.09 2.83
CA THR A 53 -8.49 -14.01 2.78
C THR A 53 -8.02 -12.83 1.94
N GLU A 54 -8.60 -12.63 0.76
CA GLU A 54 -8.25 -11.50 -0.12
C GLU A 54 -8.64 -10.16 0.52
N LEU A 55 -9.82 -10.08 1.14
CA LEU A 55 -10.31 -8.89 1.79
C LEU A 55 -9.41 -8.47 2.95
N GLN A 56 -8.99 -9.44 3.77
CA GLN A 56 -8.03 -9.19 4.84
C GLN A 56 -6.71 -8.66 4.27
N TYR A 57 -6.12 -9.37 3.31
CA TYR A 57 -4.84 -8.97 2.70
C TYR A 57 -4.88 -7.57 2.08
N TYR A 58 -5.86 -7.30 1.21
CA TYR A 58 -5.95 -6.02 0.54
C TYR A 58 -6.35 -4.88 1.49
N GLY A 59 -7.18 -5.16 2.51
CA GLY A 59 -7.53 -4.22 3.56
C GLY A 59 -6.32 -3.80 4.40
N GLU A 60 -5.56 -4.78 4.91
CA GLU A 60 -4.33 -4.56 5.68
C GLU A 60 -3.30 -3.78 4.84
N THR A 61 -3.04 -4.22 3.61
CA THR A 61 -2.05 -3.59 2.73
C THR A 61 -2.43 -2.14 2.38
N THR A 62 -3.72 -1.87 2.15
CA THR A 62 -4.23 -0.49 1.91
C THR A 62 -3.99 0.40 3.13
N ALA A 63 -4.26 -0.12 4.34
CA ALA A 63 -4.04 0.62 5.58
C ALA A 63 -2.55 0.92 5.79
N HIS A 64 -1.67 -0.05 5.57
CA HIS A 64 -0.22 0.12 5.65
C HIS A 64 0.29 1.19 4.68
N PHE A 65 -0.09 1.13 3.39
CA PHE A 65 0.33 2.16 2.44
C PHE A 65 -0.18 3.57 2.81
N ARG A 66 -1.39 3.69 3.37
CA ARG A 66 -1.90 4.98 3.87
C ARG A 66 -1.08 5.48 5.05
N SER A 67 -0.78 4.63 6.03
CA SER A 67 0.07 4.97 7.17
C SER A 67 1.46 5.41 6.72
N VAL A 68 2.07 4.69 5.76
CA VAL A 68 3.35 5.09 5.16
C VAL A 68 3.24 6.45 4.45
N LYS A 69 2.17 6.68 3.68
CA LYS A 69 1.96 7.97 3.01
C LYS A 69 1.89 9.13 4.00
N GLU A 70 1.11 9.00 5.07
CA GLU A 70 0.92 10.06 6.07
C GLU A 70 2.17 10.30 6.92
N ALA A 71 2.80 9.24 7.42
CA ALA A 71 3.96 9.37 8.30
C ALA A 71 5.27 9.70 7.55
N TRP A 72 5.41 9.29 6.28
CA TRP A 72 6.68 9.33 5.55
C TRP A 72 6.60 10.22 4.32
N ARG A 73 5.71 9.90 3.38
CA ARG A 73 5.69 10.59 2.09
C ARG A 73 5.33 12.06 2.25
N ASN A 74 4.31 12.37 3.06
CA ASN A 74 3.90 13.73 3.33
C ASN A 74 4.97 14.48 4.15
N HIS A 75 5.54 13.84 5.18
CA HIS A 75 6.57 14.47 6.03
C HIS A 75 7.92 14.69 5.33
N VAL A 76 8.39 13.75 4.51
CA VAL A 76 9.61 13.91 3.71
C VAL A 76 9.45 15.02 2.67
N SER A 77 8.23 15.27 2.18
CA SER A 77 7.91 16.43 1.34
C SER A 77 7.84 17.76 2.11
N HIS A 78 7.70 17.71 3.44
CA HIS A 78 7.62 18.86 4.35
C HIS A 78 8.87 19.00 5.25
N ALA A 79 9.96 18.28 4.97
CA ALA A 79 11.08 18.05 5.87
C ALA A 79 11.73 19.34 6.41
N ARG A 80 11.24 19.76 7.59
CA ARG A 80 11.96 20.48 8.64
C ARG A 80 12.14 19.62 9.91
N THR A 81 11.77 18.34 9.87
CA THR A 81 11.79 17.46 11.05
C THR A 81 12.90 16.42 10.89
N THR A 82 13.91 16.50 11.75
CA THR A 82 14.91 15.45 11.98
C THR A 82 14.27 14.35 12.83
N TYR A 83 14.18 13.14 12.28
CA TYR A 83 13.78 11.95 13.03
C TYR A 83 14.90 11.53 13.98
N ASP A 84 14.55 11.06 15.18
CA ASP A 84 15.53 10.44 16.08
C ASP A 84 15.93 9.03 15.59
N GLU A 85 17.04 8.48 16.08
CA GLU A 85 17.58 7.17 15.67
C GLU A 85 16.62 5.99 15.95
N ARG A 86 15.84 6.06 17.04
CA ARG A 86 14.82 5.06 17.40
C ARG A 86 13.61 5.15 16.50
N GLU A 87 13.18 6.36 16.16
CA GLU A 87 12.15 6.58 15.15
C GLU A 87 12.64 5.94 13.84
N ALA A 88 13.79 6.37 13.32
CA ALA A 88 14.34 5.84 12.06
C ALA A 88 14.41 4.30 12.03
N THR A 89 14.79 3.67 13.14
CA THR A 89 14.84 2.21 13.27
C THR A 89 13.45 1.56 13.29
N SER A 90 12.52 2.08 14.08
CA SER A 90 11.12 1.61 14.13
C SER A 90 10.47 1.62 12.75
N ILE A 91 10.82 2.64 11.98
CA ILE A 91 10.29 2.86 10.65
C ILE A 91 10.87 1.86 9.66
N LEU A 92 12.19 1.67 9.69
CA LEU A 92 12.85 0.70 8.84
C LEU A 92 12.29 -0.70 9.09
N ASN A 93 11.97 -1.03 10.35
CA ASN A 93 11.33 -2.27 10.72
C ASN A 93 9.92 -2.38 10.13
N HIS A 94 9.08 -1.34 10.23
CA HIS A 94 7.75 -1.33 9.59
C HIS A 94 7.83 -1.50 8.07
N VAL A 95 8.79 -0.85 7.41
CA VAL A 95 8.98 -1.01 5.96
C VAL A 95 9.42 -2.43 5.63
N ARG A 96 10.30 -3.03 6.44
CA ARG A 96 10.73 -4.41 6.25
C ARG A 96 9.58 -5.40 6.40
N GLU A 97 8.84 -5.32 7.51
CA GLU A 97 7.68 -6.19 7.76
C GLU A 97 6.64 -6.08 6.63
N PHE A 98 6.43 -4.86 6.12
CA PHE A 98 5.54 -4.62 5.00
C PHE A 98 6.03 -5.26 3.69
N MET A 99 7.34 -5.17 3.39
CA MET A 99 7.91 -5.81 2.21
C MET A 99 7.90 -7.34 2.32
N ASP A 100 8.08 -7.88 3.53
CA ASP A 100 7.96 -9.32 3.80
C ASP A 100 6.52 -9.81 3.57
N LEU A 101 5.51 -9.04 4.00
CA LEU A 101 4.09 -9.31 3.72
C LEU A 101 3.81 -9.38 2.20
N LEU A 102 4.32 -8.39 1.45
CA LEU A 102 4.15 -8.34 -0.01
C LEU A 102 4.87 -9.50 -0.72
N ALA A 103 6.09 -9.83 -0.28
CA ALA A 103 6.90 -10.89 -0.88
C ALA A 103 6.37 -12.30 -0.57
N GLY A 104 5.68 -12.48 0.56
CA GLY A 104 5.08 -13.75 0.96
C GLY A 104 3.91 -14.22 0.07
N ARG A 105 3.43 -13.38 -0.85
CA ARG A 105 2.33 -13.72 -1.77
C ARG A 105 2.86 -14.31 -3.09
N PRO A 106 2.62 -15.60 -3.39
CA PRO A 106 3.02 -16.19 -4.66
C PRO A 106 2.21 -15.54 -5.79
N HIS A 107 2.92 -14.95 -6.76
CA HIS A 107 2.33 -14.40 -7.98
C HIS A 107 1.78 -15.58 -8.79
N SER A 108 0.45 -15.72 -8.84
CA SER A 108 -0.24 -16.77 -9.61
C SER A 108 -0.79 -16.21 -10.91
#